data_AF-A0A4R6H3L0-F1
#
_entry.id   AF-A0A4R6H3L0-F1
#
_cell.length_a   1.000
_cell.length_b   1.000
_cell.length_c   1.000
_cell.angle_alpha   90.00
_cell.angle_beta   90.00
_cell.angle_gamma   90.00
#
_symmetry.space_group_name_H-M   'P 1'
#
loop_
_entity.id
_entity.type
_entity.pdbx_description
1 polymer ?
#
loop_
_entity_poly.entity_id
_entity_poly.type
_entity_poly.pdbx_seq_one_letter_code
_entity_poly.pdbx_strand_id
1 'polypeptide(L)'
;MMSERLKVNVTSEFGELEGVIVHTPGLEVEEMTPETAKRALYSDILNLAVAGKEYQQMKGVLSKVSTCFEVQDLLSTILNDEATRTTLLQEICKAENVLDILPSLQDIPAEELARQLIQGVPIKRNNLTRYLSQERFSLAPLHNFLFTRDASMSFCNQVVIGKMANKVRDREALIMEAIFNHHPMLETTTLNPLHMGTQSSSKIMIEGGDFQVAREDVLVIGTGIRTSTEGIDFILENIKSKKEGIQHVIVQELPDMPESFIHLDMVFTFLDRDVCMVYEPLILGTNRYHTIHIQIENGKVSKITEERNLPEALKKLGMDLKPIQCGGSKDIWTQEREQWHSGANFFAIAPGQVIGYERNVNTVEELNRNGFEVIRAEDFIAGKATLTPNKKCVITIAGSELARGGGGARCMTMPFRRKPVAW
;
A
#
# COMPACT_ATOMS: atom_id res chain seq x y z
N MET A 1 -25.40 -4.92 -21.34
CA MET A 1 -24.70 -6.14 -20.89
C MET A 1 -24.19 -5.85 -19.50
N MET A 2 -24.57 -6.63 -18.47
CA MET A 2 -23.94 -6.49 -17.15
C MET A 2 -22.48 -6.91 -17.32
N SER A 3 -21.53 -6.01 -17.10
CA SER A 3 -20.12 -6.39 -17.09
C SER A 3 -19.90 -7.39 -15.96
N GLU A 4 -19.19 -8.48 -16.23
CA GLU A 4 -18.83 -9.46 -15.22
C GLU A 4 -18.09 -8.77 -14.05
N ARG A 5 -18.49 -9.07 -12.81
CA ARG A 5 -17.83 -8.51 -11.62
C ARG A 5 -16.43 -9.11 -11.49
N LEU A 6 -15.46 -8.26 -11.16
CA LEU A 6 -14.09 -8.65 -10.87
C LEU A 6 -13.99 -9.07 -9.41
N LYS A 7 -13.75 -10.36 -9.20
CA LYS A 7 -13.48 -10.91 -7.87
C LYS A 7 -12.12 -10.45 -7.37
N VAL A 8 -12.08 -9.93 -6.15
CA VAL A 8 -10.81 -9.74 -5.44
C VAL A 8 -10.18 -11.11 -5.23
N ASN A 9 -8.90 -11.24 -5.57
CA ASN A 9 -8.14 -12.46 -5.33
C ASN A 9 -6.63 -12.18 -5.31
N VAL A 10 -6.03 -12.12 -4.12
CA VAL A 10 -4.58 -11.95 -3.96
C VAL A 10 -4.02 -13.04 -3.04
N THR A 11 -3.30 -13.99 -3.64
CA THR A 11 -2.69 -15.13 -2.92
C THR A 11 -1.16 -15.10 -2.93
N SER A 12 -0.55 -14.06 -3.51
CA SER A 12 0.90 -13.83 -3.48
C SER A 12 1.23 -12.37 -3.82
N GLU A 13 2.41 -11.88 -3.43
CA GLU A 13 2.90 -10.54 -3.79
C GLU A 13 3.36 -10.44 -5.26
N PHE A 14 3.67 -11.55 -5.91
CA PHE A 14 4.37 -11.58 -7.21
C PHE A 14 3.64 -12.38 -8.31
N GLY A 15 2.48 -12.98 -8.02
CA GLY A 15 1.61 -13.55 -9.06
C GLY A 15 1.27 -12.50 -10.13
N GLU A 16 1.07 -12.96 -11.38
CA GLU A 16 0.78 -12.07 -12.52
C GLU A 16 -0.40 -11.16 -12.19
N LEU A 17 -0.18 -9.84 -12.32
CA LEU A 17 -1.12 -8.81 -11.93
C LEU A 17 -2.28 -8.74 -12.94
N GLU A 18 -3.51 -8.92 -12.46
CA GLU A 18 -4.71 -8.80 -13.30
C GLU A 18 -5.46 -7.48 -13.03
N GLY A 19 -5.39 -6.98 -11.79
CA GLY A 19 -6.10 -5.79 -11.36
C GLY A 19 -5.39 -5.03 -10.25
N VAL A 20 -5.27 -3.71 -10.43
CA VAL A 20 -4.64 -2.79 -9.48
C VAL A 20 -5.45 -1.50 -9.35
N ILE A 21 -5.56 -0.97 -8.13
CA ILE A 21 -6.08 0.36 -7.84
C ILE A 21 -4.91 1.29 -7.53
N VAL A 22 -4.92 2.46 -8.16
CA VAL A 22 -3.91 3.51 -8.04
C VAL A 22 -4.60 4.87 -7.88
N HIS A 23 -3.85 5.90 -7.52
CA HIS A 23 -4.34 7.28 -7.42
C HIS A 23 -3.31 8.25 -8.00
N THR A 24 -3.63 8.81 -9.17
CA THR A 24 -2.79 9.85 -9.79
C THR A 24 -2.72 11.09 -8.90
N PRO A 25 -1.52 11.57 -8.49
CA PRO A 25 -1.40 12.74 -7.64
C PRO A 25 -1.99 13.99 -8.34
N GLY A 26 -2.82 14.72 -7.60
CA GLY A 26 -3.50 15.94 -8.04
C GLY A 26 -3.21 17.14 -7.15
N LEU A 27 -4.14 18.10 -7.13
CA LEU A 27 -4.02 19.36 -6.36
C LEU A 27 -3.86 19.13 -4.85
N GLU A 28 -4.31 17.98 -4.33
CA GLU A 28 -4.04 17.61 -2.95
C GLU A 28 -2.55 17.66 -2.64
N VAL A 29 -1.68 17.24 -3.56
CA VAL A 29 -0.23 17.28 -3.35
C VAL A 29 0.30 18.72 -3.42
N GLU A 30 -0.24 19.55 -4.32
CA GLU A 30 0.20 20.94 -4.51
C GLU A 30 -0.22 21.89 -3.38
N GLU A 31 -1.34 21.60 -2.70
CA GLU A 31 -1.79 22.37 -1.52
C GLU A 31 -0.94 22.11 -0.26
N MET A 32 0.09 21.26 -0.36
CA MET A 32 1.02 21.04 0.73
C MET A 32 1.92 22.27 0.93
N THR A 33 2.01 22.70 2.19
CA THR A 33 2.88 23.77 2.68
C THR A 33 3.94 23.15 3.59
N PRO A 34 5.03 23.87 3.95
CA PRO A 34 6.02 23.33 4.88
C PRO A 34 5.42 22.90 6.23
N GLU A 35 4.41 23.62 6.70
CA GLU A 35 3.70 23.29 7.94
C GLU A 35 2.79 22.07 7.79
N THR A 36 2.07 21.93 6.66
CA THR A 36 1.21 20.77 6.43
C THR A 36 2.01 19.53 6.04
N ALA A 37 3.18 19.64 5.42
CA ALA A 37 4.04 18.50 5.06
C ALA A 37 4.38 17.63 6.28
N LYS A 38 4.82 18.25 7.38
CA LYS A 38 5.09 17.53 8.64
C LYS A 38 3.83 16.85 9.21
N ARG A 39 2.67 17.52 9.12
CA ARG A 39 1.37 16.93 9.54
C ARG A 39 0.94 15.79 8.63
N ALA A 40 1.27 15.90 7.35
CA ALA A 40 0.96 14.95 6.29
C ALA A 40 1.97 13.79 6.20
N LEU A 41 2.98 13.74 7.09
CA LEU A 41 4.00 12.68 7.12
C LEU A 41 4.98 12.70 5.94
N TYR A 42 5.11 13.83 5.25
CA TYR A 42 6.06 14.02 4.16
C TYR A 42 7.39 14.55 4.67
N SER A 43 8.49 14.04 4.10
CA SER A 43 9.84 14.57 4.33
C SER A 43 10.06 15.91 3.62
N ASP A 44 9.30 16.17 2.55
CA ASP A 44 9.43 17.37 1.74
C ASP A 44 8.17 17.64 0.88
N ILE A 45 8.05 18.85 0.32
CA ILE A 45 6.96 19.22 -0.59
C ILE A 45 7.30 18.77 -2.00
N LEU A 46 6.32 18.17 -2.67
CA LEU A 46 6.47 17.68 -4.04
C LEU A 46 6.14 18.75 -5.08
N ASN A 47 6.91 18.77 -6.16
CA ASN A 47 6.53 19.46 -7.38
C ASN A 47 5.55 18.60 -8.19
N LEU A 48 4.26 18.95 -8.15
CA LEU A 48 3.20 18.18 -8.83
C LEU A 48 3.47 17.96 -10.33
N ALA A 49 4.00 18.96 -11.03
CA ALA A 49 4.25 18.86 -12.48
C ALA A 49 5.33 17.82 -12.81
N VAL A 50 6.31 17.62 -11.93
CA VAL A 50 7.35 16.59 -12.08
C VAL A 50 6.85 15.26 -11.55
N ALA A 51 6.32 15.21 -10.32
CA ALA A 51 5.74 14.00 -9.71
C ALA A 51 4.68 13.35 -10.62
N GLY A 52 3.81 14.16 -11.24
CA GLY A 52 2.80 13.68 -12.18
C GLY A 52 3.41 12.99 -13.41
N LYS A 53 4.50 13.54 -13.97
CA LYS A 53 5.20 12.90 -15.12
C LYS A 53 5.85 11.58 -14.73
N GLU A 54 6.51 11.54 -13.58
CA GLU A 54 7.10 10.31 -13.03
C GLU A 54 6.02 9.25 -12.78
N TYR A 55 4.89 9.67 -12.20
CA TYR A 55 3.76 8.78 -11.91
C TYR A 55 3.14 8.19 -13.18
N GLN A 56 3.03 8.98 -14.25
CA GLN A 56 2.55 8.48 -15.55
C GLN A 56 3.42 7.38 -16.12
N GLN A 57 4.72 7.30 -15.79
CA GLN A 57 5.56 6.17 -16.19
C GLN A 57 5.08 4.89 -15.49
N MET A 58 4.87 4.93 -14.17
CA MET A 58 4.34 3.78 -13.42
C MET A 58 2.94 3.38 -13.92
N LYS A 59 2.00 4.33 -14.00
CA LYS A 59 0.64 4.07 -14.47
C LYS A 59 0.63 3.53 -15.90
N GLY A 60 1.50 4.05 -16.77
CA GLY A 60 1.64 3.58 -18.15
C GLY A 60 2.13 2.13 -18.24
N VAL A 61 3.06 1.72 -17.37
CA VAL A 61 3.49 0.31 -17.26
C VAL A 61 2.32 -0.55 -16.77
N LEU A 62 1.66 -0.17 -15.67
CA LEU A 62 0.56 -0.92 -15.06
C LEU A 62 -0.63 -1.12 -16.01
N SER A 63 -0.99 -0.07 -16.76
CA SER A 63 -2.10 -0.09 -17.73
C SER A 63 -1.83 -1.01 -18.93
N LYS A 64 -0.56 -1.32 -19.24
CA LYS A 64 -0.21 -2.28 -20.29
C LYS A 64 -0.28 -3.75 -19.83
N VAL A 65 -0.15 -4.01 -18.54
CA VAL A 65 -0.02 -5.37 -18.01
C VAL A 65 -1.23 -5.82 -17.19
N SER A 66 -2.11 -4.90 -16.80
CA SER A 66 -3.24 -5.19 -15.91
C SER A 66 -4.38 -4.19 -16.11
N THR A 67 -5.55 -4.52 -15.54
CA THR A 67 -6.64 -3.54 -15.42
C THR A 67 -6.29 -2.55 -14.30
N CYS A 68 -6.09 -1.29 -14.67
CA CYS A 68 -5.70 -0.22 -13.75
C CYS A 68 -6.90 0.69 -13.46
N PHE A 69 -7.34 0.74 -12.21
CA PHE A 69 -8.40 1.61 -11.74
C PHE A 69 -7.85 2.81 -10.97
N GLU A 70 -8.52 3.95 -11.12
CA GLU A 70 -8.23 5.16 -10.34
C GLU A 70 -9.20 5.30 -9.17
N VAL A 71 -8.68 5.63 -7.98
CA VAL A 71 -9.50 5.84 -6.78
C VAL A 71 -10.58 6.89 -7.02
N GLN A 72 -10.26 8.01 -7.68
CA GLN A 72 -11.23 9.07 -7.94
C GLN A 72 -12.39 8.60 -8.84
N ASP A 73 -12.11 7.78 -9.85
CA ASP A 73 -13.13 7.25 -10.77
C ASP A 73 -14.04 6.23 -10.07
N LEU A 74 -13.45 5.36 -9.25
CA LEU A 74 -14.18 4.40 -8.42
C LEU A 74 -15.09 5.13 -7.41
N LEU A 75 -14.55 6.15 -6.74
CA LEU A 75 -15.30 6.97 -5.79
C LEU A 75 -16.44 7.73 -6.46
N SER A 76 -16.17 8.40 -7.59
CA SER A 76 -17.19 9.09 -8.40
C SER A 76 -18.33 8.14 -8.77
N THR A 77 -18.01 6.90 -9.17
CA THR A 77 -19.01 5.90 -9.55
C THR A 77 -19.94 5.56 -8.38
N ILE A 78 -19.40 5.23 -7.20
CA ILE A 78 -20.24 4.86 -6.04
C ILE A 78 -21.05 6.05 -5.50
N LEU A 79 -20.58 7.28 -5.68
CA LEU A 79 -21.26 8.50 -5.24
C LEU A 79 -22.48 8.87 -6.09
N ASN A 80 -22.75 8.14 -7.19
CA ASN A 80 -24.01 8.25 -7.94
C ASN A 80 -25.17 7.49 -7.26
N ASP A 81 -24.86 6.53 -6.38
CA ASP A 81 -25.87 5.88 -5.54
C ASP A 81 -26.16 6.76 -4.31
N GLU A 82 -27.40 7.22 -4.18
CA GLU A 82 -27.81 8.20 -3.15
C GLU A 82 -27.63 7.66 -1.72
N ALA A 83 -27.91 6.36 -1.52
CA ALA A 83 -27.75 5.72 -0.22
C ALA A 83 -26.26 5.62 0.18
N THR A 84 -25.42 5.14 -0.73
CA THR A 84 -23.96 5.06 -0.55
C THR A 84 -23.35 6.43 -0.31
N ARG A 85 -23.70 7.42 -1.13
CA ARG A 85 -23.31 8.82 -0.96
C ARG A 85 -23.65 9.32 0.44
N THR A 86 -24.89 9.15 0.87
CA THR A 86 -25.36 9.68 2.16
C THR A 86 -24.65 9.03 3.33
N THR A 87 -24.50 7.71 3.32
CA THR A 87 -23.78 6.97 4.38
C THR A 87 -22.32 7.41 4.45
N LEU A 88 -21.60 7.42 3.33
CA LEU A 88 -20.18 7.78 3.30
C LEU A 88 -19.95 9.23 3.76
N LEU A 89 -20.76 10.17 3.30
CA LEU A 89 -20.63 11.56 3.72
C LEU A 89 -20.90 11.75 5.22
N GLN A 90 -21.87 11.02 5.78
CA GLN A 90 -22.14 11.03 7.22
C GLN A 90 -20.97 10.48 8.03
N GLU A 91 -20.38 9.36 7.59
CA GLU A 91 -19.23 8.75 8.24
C GLU A 91 -18.01 9.68 8.22
N ILE A 92 -17.68 10.25 7.06
CA ILE A 92 -16.57 11.20 6.90
C ILE A 92 -16.79 12.44 7.78
N CYS A 93 -17.96 13.08 7.66
CA CYS A 93 -18.23 14.32 8.41
C CYS A 93 -18.26 14.08 9.92
N LYS A 94 -18.69 12.91 10.37
CA LYS A 94 -18.64 12.52 11.78
C LYS A 94 -17.20 12.27 12.25
N ALA A 95 -16.40 11.54 11.46
CA ALA A 95 -15.02 11.22 11.80
C ALA A 95 -14.14 12.49 11.92
N GLU A 96 -14.36 13.47 11.05
CA GLU A 96 -13.59 14.72 11.02
C GLU A 96 -14.24 15.88 11.77
N ASN A 97 -15.37 15.64 12.45
CA ASN A 97 -16.11 16.63 13.24
C ASN A 97 -16.58 17.86 12.44
N VAL A 98 -17.09 17.63 11.22
CA VAL A 98 -17.59 18.67 10.29
C VAL A 98 -19.01 18.38 9.78
N LEU A 99 -19.87 17.86 10.66
CA LEU A 99 -21.28 17.56 10.34
C LEU A 99 -22.06 18.78 9.82
N ASP A 100 -21.61 20.00 10.11
CA ASP A 100 -22.22 21.24 9.68
C ASP A 100 -22.07 21.53 8.18
N ILE A 101 -21.10 20.92 7.47
CA ILE A 101 -20.97 21.06 6.01
C ILE A 101 -21.76 20.01 5.22
N LEU A 102 -22.20 18.92 5.87
CA LEU A 102 -22.86 17.76 5.23
C LEU A 102 -24.00 18.16 4.26
N PRO A 103 -24.95 19.06 4.63
CA PRO A 103 -26.02 19.43 3.71
C PRO A 103 -25.51 20.02 2.39
N SER A 104 -24.39 20.75 2.44
CA SER A 104 -23.83 21.41 1.26
C SER A 104 -23.03 20.49 0.34
N LEU A 105 -22.72 19.28 0.79
CA LEU A 105 -22.02 18.26 -0.01
C LEU A 105 -23.00 17.42 -0.85
N GLN A 106 -24.25 17.28 -0.38
CA GLN A 106 -25.26 16.43 -1.02
C GLN A 106 -25.64 16.89 -2.42
N ASP A 107 -25.61 18.19 -2.69
CA ASP A 107 -25.98 18.78 -3.99
C ASP A 107 -24.81 18.78 -4.99
N ILE A 108 -23.60 18.38 -4.59
CA ILE A 108 -22.43 18.38 -5.47
C ILE A 108 -22.52 17.18 -6.44
N PRO A 109 -22.28 17.38 -7.75
CA PRO A 109 -22.17 16.27 -8.71
C PRO A 109 -21.12 15.24 -8.28
N ALA A 110 -21.37 13.95 -8.52
CA ALA A 110 -20.55 12.85 -7.97
C ALA A 110 -19.05 12.97 -8.30
N GLU A 111 -18.72 13.35 -9.53
CA GLU A 111 -17.33 13.56 -9.98
C GLU A 111 -16.63 14.68 -9.21
N GLU A 112 -17.30 15.84 -9.07
CA GLU A 112 -16.77 16.97 -8.33
C GLU A 112 -16.72 16.70 -6.83
N LEU A 113 -17.67 15.94 -6.30
CA LEU A 113 -17.69 15.52 -4.90
C LEU A 113 -16.52 14.56 -4.62
N ALA A 114 -16.27 13.57 -5.48
CA ALA A 114 -15.11 12.69 -5.37
C ALA A 114 -13.82 13.49 -5.38
N ARG A 115 -13.69 14.44 -6.32
CA ARG A 115 -12.55 15.35 -6.38
C ARG A 115 -12.39 16.14 -5.08
N GLN A 116 -13.44 16.76 -4.53
CA GLN A 116 -13.33 17.53 -3.28
C GLN A 116 -13.08 16.66 -2.04
N LEU A 117 -13.60 15.44 -1.96
CA LEU A 117 -13.31 14.53 -0.86
C LEU A 117 -11.83 14.09 -0.83
N ILE A 118 -11.15 14.10 -1.97
CA ILE A 118 -9.72 13.81 -2.09
C ILE A 118 -8.88 15.09 -1.98
N GLN A 119 -9.21 16.11 -2.77
CA GLN A 119 -8.44 17.36 -2.94
C GLN A 119 -8.75 18.43 -1.90
N GLY A 120 -9.70 18.16 -1.03
CA GLY A 120 -10.13 19.06 0.03
C GLY A 120 -11.41 19.83 -0.32
N VAL A 121 -12.27 19.99 0.67
CA VAL A 121 -13.50 20.80 0.57
C VAL A 121 -13.17 22.22 1.04
N PRO A 122 -13.24 23.25 0.18
CA PRO A 122 -12.93 24.62 0.56
C PRO A 122 -13.86 25.16 1.65
N ILE A 123 -13.33 25.97 2.57
CA ILE A 123 -14.13 26.58 3.63
C ILE A 123 -15.08 27.64 3.06
N LYS A 124 -16.37 27.53 3.37
CA LYS A 124 -17.35 28.60 3.10
C LYS A 124 -17.35 29.59 4.27
N ARG A 125 -16.86 30.82 4.05
CA ARG A 125 -16.78 31.88 5.07
C ARG A 125 -18.12 32.59 5.31
N ASN A 126 -19.08 31.85 5.86
CA ASN A 126 -20.47 32.30 6.06
C ASN A 126 -20.86 32.51 7.53
N ASN A 127 -19.91 32.42 8.46
CA ASN A 127 -20.08 32.77 9.87
C ASN A 127 -18.78 33.34 10.44
N LEU A 128 -18.84 33.94 11.63
CA LEU A 128 -17.68 34.60 12.25
C LEU A 128 -16.51 33.61 12.47
N THR A 129 -16.79 32.40 12.98
CA THR A 129 -15.78 31.37 13.24
C THR A 129 -14.99 31.02 11.97
N ARG A 130 -15.68 30.75 10.87
CA ARG A 130 -15.06 30.41 9.57
C ARG A 130 -14.42 31.60 8.89
N TYR A 131 -14.96 32.81 9.08
CA TYR A 131 -14.39 34.04 8.54
C TYR A 131 -13.04 34.36 9.19
N LEU A 132 -12.89 34.11 10.49
CA LEU A 132 -11.64 34.31 11.24
C LEU A 132 -10.65 33.14 11.12
N SER A 133 -11.10 31.98 10.63
CA SER A 133 -10.25 30.81 10.43
C SER A 133 -9.14 31.08 9.41
N GLN A 134 -7.92 30.63 9.73
CA GLN A 134 -6.78 30.64 8.82
C GLN A 134 -6.74 29.39 7.92
N GLU A 135 -7.61 28.41 8.19
CA GLU A 135 -7.72 27.20 7.38
C GLU A 135 -8.32 27.50 6.00
N ARG A 136 -7.82 26.81 4.98
CA ARG A 136 -8.34 26.89 3.60
C ARG A 136 -9.50 25.92 3.35
N PHE A 137 -9.55 24.84 4.12
CA PHE A 137 -10.44 23.71 3.88
C PHE A 137 -11.26 23.35 5.11
N SER A 138 -12.51 22.96 4.88
CA SER A 138 -13.34 22.29 5.89
C SER A 138 -13.02 20.80 5.98
N LEU A 139 -12.64 20.16 4.87
CA LEU A 139 -12.01 18.84 4.85
C LEU A 139 -10.64 19.00 4.22
N ALA A 140 -9.57 18.75 4.97
CA ALA A 140 -8.19 18.93 4.47
C ALA A 140 -7.89 17.96 3.31
N PRO A 141 -7.00 18.31 2.35
CA PRO A 141 -6.63 17.40 1.25
C PRO A 141 -5.97 16.10 1.73
N LEU A 142 -6.18 14.99 1.02
CA LEU A 142 -5.58 13.67 1.29
C LEU A 142 -4.23 13.53 0.60
N HIS A 143 -3.22 14.22 1.14
CA HIS A 143 -1.87 14.26 0.56
C HIS A 143 -1.23 12.87 0.35
N ASN A 144 -1.58 11.86 1.16
CA ASN A 144 -1.00 10.52 1.08
C ASN A 144 -1.78 9.56 0.18
N PHE A 145 -2.88 10.00 -0.45
CA PHE A 145 -3.72 9.05 -1.20
C PHE A 145 -3.02 8.48 -2.44
N LEU A 146 -1.97 9.17 -2.92
CA LEU A 146 -0.92 8.66 -3.82
C LEU A 146 -0.44 7.26 -3.43
N PHE A 147 -0.30 7.00 -2.13
CA PHE A 147 0.15 5.74 -1.55
C PHE A 147 -1.05 4.85 -1.22
N THR A 148 -1.69 4.30 -2.26
CA THR A 148 -2.90 3.47 -2.13
C THR A 148 -2.68 2.14 -1.40
N ARG A 149 -1.42 1.76 -1.16
CA ARG A 149 -1.04 0.53 -0.46
C ARG A 149 -1.65 0.42 0.93
N ASP A 150 -1.70 1.53 1.67
CA ASP A 150 -1.78 1.42 3.13
C ASP A 150 -3.21 1.35 3.67
N ALA A 151 -4.15 1.99 2.99
CA ALA A 151 -5.53 2.15 3.44
C ALA A 151 -6.36 0.86 3.29
N SER A 152 -5.94 -0.07 2.44
CA SER A 152 -6.65 -1.31 2.17
C SER A 152 -5.74 -2.39 1.58
N MET A 153 -5.89 -3.63 2.03
CA MET A 153 -5.02 -4.75 1.65
C MET A 153 -5.84 -5.97 1.24
N SER A 154 -5.64 -6.45 0.01
CA SER A 154 -6.30 -7.67 -0.46
C SER A 154 -5.59 -8.92 0.06
N PHE A 155 -6.36 -9.88 0.56
CA PHE A 155 -5.89 -11.20 0.95
C PHE A 155 -6.94 -12.25 0.61
N CYS A 156 -6.56 -13.20 -0.25
CA CYS A 156 -7.48 -14.11 -0.89
C CYS A 156 -8.65 -13.31 -1.49
N ASN A 157 -9.88 -13.68 -1.17
CA ASN A 157 -11.11 -13.03 -1.63
C ASN A 157 -11.64 -11.92 -0.71
N GLN A 158 -10.82 -11.41 0.21
CA GLN A 158 -11.20 -10.38 1.17
C GLN A 158 -10.31 -9.16 1.04
N VAL A 159 -10.79 -8.03 1.58
CA VAL A 159 -9.99 -6.80 1.74
C VAL A 159 -9.96 -6.43 3.22
N VAL A 160 -8.78 -6.36 3.81
CA VAL A 160 -8.56 -5.78 5.14
C VAL A 160 -8.53 -4.27 4.99
N ILE A 161 -9.40 -3.56 5.70
CA ILE A 161 -9.41 -2.10 5.73
C ILE A 161 -8.45 -1.63 6.81
N GLY A 162 -7.57 -0.70 6.45
CA GLY A 162 -6.56 -0.16 7.34
C GLY A 162 -7.19 0.58 8.52
N LYS A 163 -6.59 0.43 9.70
CA LYS A 163 -6.83 1.32 10.83
C LYS A 163 -5.56 2.14 11.02
N MET A 164 -5.54 3.31 10.40
CA MET A 164 -4.33 4.10 10.23
C MET A 164 -3.77 4.57 11.56
N ALA A 165 -2.44 4.58 11.70
CA ALA A 165 -1.78 5.07 12.91
C ALA A 165 -1.96 6.59 13.08
N ASN A 166 -2.00 7.31 11.96
CA ASN A 166 -2.27 8.75 11.95
C ASN A 166 -3.66 9.03 11.35
N LYS A 167 -4.47 9.78 12.09
CA LYS A 167 -5.83 10.17 11.73
C LYS A 167 -5.95 10.91 10.41
N VAL A 168 -4.88 11.58 9.93
CA VAL A 168 -4.90 12.28 8.62
C VAL A 168 -5.19 11.34 7.45
N ARG A 169 -4.99 10.02 7.64
CA ARG A 169 -5.26 8.99 6.63
C ARG A 169 -6.54 8.19 6.89
N ASP A 170 -7.26 8.42 7.99
CA ASP A 170 -8.47 7.65 8.31
C ASP A 170 -9.54 7.79 7.21
N ARG A 171 -9.65 8.97 6.56
CA ARG A 171 -10.59 9.16 5.44
C ARG A 171 -10.21 8.36 4.19
N GLU A 172 -8.93 8.10 3.96
CA GLU A 172 -8.48 7.22 2.86
C GLU A 172 -9.08 5.82 3.03
N ALA A 173 -9.03 5.27 4.25
CA ALA A 173 -9.59 3.97 4.57
C ALA A 173 -11.13 3.94 4.43
N LEU A 174 -11.84 4.99 4.88
CA LEU A 174 -13.30 5.10 4.70
C LEU A 174 -13.70 5.09 3.21
N ILE A 175 -12.96 5.83 2.38
CA ILE A 175 -13.20 5.87 0.93
C ILE A 175 -12.95 4.50 0.30
N MET A 176 -11.83 3.85 0.63
CA MET A 176 -11.50 2.54 0.07
C MET A 176 -12.50 1.47 0.51
N GLU A 177 -12.95 1.47 1.76
CA GLU A 177 -14.00 0.57 2.24
C GLU A 177 -15.30 0.75 1.47
N ALA A 178 -15.76 1.99 1.29
CA ALA A 178 -16.97 2.27 0.53
C ALA A 178 -16.85 1.81 -0.94
N ILE A 179 -15.68 2.00 -1.56
CA ILE A 179 -15.40 1.50 -2.91
C ILE A 179 -15.54 -0.02 -2.96
N PHE A 180 -14.89 -0.75 -2.05
CA PHE A 180 -14.94 -2.22 -2.07
C PHE A 180 -16.33 -2.79 -1.73
N ASN A 181 -17.10 -2.10 -0.90
CA ASN A 181 -18.45 -2.54 -0.52
C ASN A 181 -19.51 -2.25 -1.59
N HIS A 182 -19.36 -1.16 -2.36
CA HIS A 182 -20.46 -0.63 -3.18
C HIS A 182 -20.14 -0.53 -4.67
N HIS A 183 -18.87 -0.62 -5.10
CA HIS A 183 -18.55 -0.47 -6.52
C HIS A 183 -19.08 -1.67 -7.33
N PRO A 184 -19.88 -1.45 -8.39
CA PRO A 184 -20.61 -2.52 -9.07
C PRO A 184 -19.72 -3.53 -9.79
N MET A 185 -18.47 -3.16 -10.09
CA MET A 185 -17.49 -4.03 -10.74
C MET A 185 -16.63 -4.84 -9.76
N LEU A 186 -16.66 -4.58 -8.45
CA LEU A 186 -15.82 -5.28 -7.48
C LEU A 186 -16.66 -6.28 -6.68
N GLU A 187 -16.13 -7.48 -6.46
CA GLU A 187 -16.76 -8.52 -5.65
C GLU A 187 -15.78 -8.98 -4.58
N THR A 188 -16.09 -8.68 -3.31
CA THR A 188 -15.26 -8.99 -2.15
C THR A 188 -16.06 -8.87 -0.84
N THR A 189 -15.43 -9.24 0.27
CA THR A 189 -15.87 -8.90 1.62
C THR A 189 -14.81 -8.03 2.29
N THR A 190 -15.21 -6.91 2.88
CA THR A 190 -14.29 -6.08 3.69
C THR A 190 -14.20 -6.59 5.13
N LEU A 191 -13.03 -6.42 5.72
CA LEU A 191 -12.74 -6.71 7.12
C LEU A 191 -12.20 -5.43 7.75
N ASN A 192 -13.03 -4.78 8.56
CA ASN A 192 -12.64 -3.55 9.25
C ASN A 192 -12.65 -3.78 10.77
N PRO A 193 -11.51 -3.55 11.46
CA PRO A 193 -11.44 -3.63 12.92
C PRO A 193 -12.48 -2.78 13.66
N LEU A 194 -12.95 -1.68 13.07
CA LEU A 194 -13.92 -0.76 13.67
C LEU A 194 -15.34 -1.34 13.79
N HIS A 195 -15.69 -2.36 12.99
CA HIS A 195 -17.03 -2.94 12.97
C HIS A 195 -17.21 -4.16 13.89
N MET A 196 -16.12 -4.65 14.49
CA MET A 196 -16.11 -5.93 15.22
C MET A 196 -16.42 -5.81 16.74
N GLY A 197 -16.83 -4.63 17.21
CA GLY A 197 -17.40 -4.44 18.56
C GLY A 197 -16.46 -4.71 19.73
N THR A 198 -15.14 -4.84 19.52
CA THR A 198 -14.18 -5.09 20.60
C THR A 198 -13.83 -3.80 21.33
N GLN A 199 -13.77 -3.83 22.67
CA GLN A 199 -13.36 -2.69 23.50
C GLN A 199 -11.90 -2.23 23.25
N SER A 200 -11.14 -2.97 22.43
CA SER A 200 -9.72 -2.73 22.12
C SER A 200 -9.47 -2.02 20.78
N SER A 201 -10.52 -1.56 20.08
CA SER A 201 -10.38 -0.93 18.76
C SER A 201 -9.49 0.31 18.74
N SER A 202 -9.29 0.98 19.89
CA SER A 202 -8.45 2.18 19.99
C SER A 202 -6.94 1.91 19.94
N LYS A 203 -6.50 0.66 20.17
CA LYS A 203 -5.09 0.24 20.11
C LYS A 203 -4.72 -0.47 18.81
N ILE A 204 -5.73 -0.84 18.03
CA ILE A 204 -5.52 -1.51 16.75
C ILE A 204 -5.01 -0.48 15.75
N MET A 205 -3.84 -0.77 15.18
CA MET A 205 -3.31 -0.07 14.03
C MET A 205 -2.87 -1.11 13.00
N ILE A 206 -3.26 -0.91 11.75
CA ILE A 206 -2.90 -1.80 10.64
C ILE A 206 -2.76 -0.93 9.40
N GLU A 207 -1.58 -0.93 8.80
CA GLU A 207 -1.31 -0.27 7.52
C GLU A 207 -0.72 -1.27 6.51
N GLY A 208 -1.10 -1.12 5.24
CA GLY A 208 -0.79 -2.11 4.20
C GLY A 208 0.67 -2.22 3.76
N GLY A 209 1.52 -1.24 4.04
CA GLY A 209 2.97 -1.37 3.86
C GLY A 209 3.56 -2.52 4.70
N ASP A 210 2.95 -2.84 5.84
CA ASP A 210 3.37 -3.95 6.69
C ASP A 210 2.80 -5.30 6.25
N PHE A 211 1.79 -5.33 5.40
CA PHE A 211 1.05 -6.53 5.05
C PHE A 211 1.52 -7.11 3.71
N GLN A 212 2.09 -8.31 3.74
CA GLN A 212 2.54 -9.01 2.52
C GLN A 212 1.99 -10.44 2.46
N VAL A 213 1.42 -10.79 1.31
CA VAL A 213 0.92 -12.15 1.04
C VAL A 213 2.03 -12.96 0.39
N ALA A 214 2.73 -13.82 1.14
CA ALA A 214 3.80 -14.65 0.57
C ALA A 214 3.22 -15.79 -0.26
N ARG A 215 2.21 -16.46 0.29
CA ARG A 215 1.44 -17.57 -0.29
C ARG A 215 0.02 -17.54 0.29
N GLU A 216 -0.93 -18.27 -0.30
CA GLU A 216 -2.32 -18.34 0.19
C GLU A 216 -2.45 -18.75 1.68
N ASP A 217 -1.47 -19.48 2.22
CA ASP A 217 -1.37 -19.95 3.60
C ASP A 217 -0.26 -19.26 4.41
N VAL A 218 0.48 -18.30 3.84
CA VAL A 218 1.62 -17.63 4.49
C VAL A 218 1.52 -16.11 4.35
N LEU A 219 1.29 -15.42 5.46
CA LEU A 219 1.40 -13.97 5.57
C LEU A 219 2.71 -13.55 6.22
N VAL A 220 3.28 -12.45 5.75
CA VAL A 220 4.40 -11.77 6.41
C VAL A 220 3.92 -10.38 6.81
N ILE A 221 4.01 -10.07 8.11
CA ILE A 221 3.47 -8.84 8.69
C ILE A 221 4.53 -8.08 9.47
N GLY A 222 4.72 -6.80 9.20
CA GLY A 222 5.52 -5.91 10.02
C GLY A 222 4.80 -5.52 11.32
N THR A 223 5.53 -5.37 12.42
CA THR A 223 5.03 -4.75 13.66
C THR A 223 5.93 -3.61 14.08
N GLY A 224 5.34 -2.48 14.47
CA GLY A 224 6.07 -1.25 14.81
C GLY A 224 5.13 -0.07 15.01
N ILE A 225 5.56 1.12 14.60
CA ILE A 225 4.79 2.37 14.80
C ILE A 225 3.52 2.46 13.96
N ARG A 226 3.37 1.65 12.89
CA ARG A 226 2.22 1.68 11.96
C ARG A 226 1.27 0.49 12.08
N THR A 227 1.80 -0.66 12.46
CA THR A 227 1.00 -1.87 12.71
C THR A 227 1.27 -2.38 14.12
N SER A 228 0.23 -2.43 14.94
CA SER A 228 0.32 -2.88 16.33
C SER A 228 0.10 -4.39 16.47
N THR A 229 0.58 -4.96 17.57
CA THR A 229 0.33 -6.36 17.91
C THR A 229 -1.16 -6.69 18.00
N GLU A 230 -1.98 -5.77 18.51
CA GLU A 230 -3.44 -5.91 18.55
C GLU A 230 -4.06 -5.93 17.14
N GLY A 231 -3.45 -5.22 16.18
CA GLY A 231 -3.82 -5.30 14.78
C GLY A 231 -3.46 -6.63 14.13
N ILE A 232 -2.31 -7.20 14.50
CA ILE A 232 -1.93 -8.55 14.08
C ILE A 232 -2.88 -9.58 14.69
N ASP A 233 -3.22 -9.47 15.97
CA ASP A 233 -4.19 -10.36 16.64
C ASP A 233 -5.56 -10.32 15.95
N PHE A 234 -6.01 -9.14 15.51
CA PHE A 234 -7.23 -9.03 14.71
C PHE A 234 -7.16 -9.86 13.41
N ILE A 235 -6.03 -9.80 12.70
CA ILE A 235 -5.81 -10.59 11.48
C ILE A 235 -5.78 -12.09 11.82
N LEU A 236 -5.09 -12.48 12.90
CA LEU A 236 -5.03 -13.85 13.38
C LEU A 236 -6.42 -14.41 13.71
N GLU A 237 -7.28 -13.65 14.39
CA GLU A 237 -8.66 -14.07 14.69
C GLU A 237 -9.49 -14.29 13.43
N ASN A 238 -9.32 -13.44 12.41
CA ASN A 238 -9.98 -13.65 11.12
C ASN A 238 -9.48 -14.94 10.44
N ILE A 239 -8.18 -15.20 10.43
CA ILE A 239 -7.62 -16.44 9.87
C ILE A 239 -8.14 -17.67 10.64
N LYS A 240 -8.13 -17.63 11.98
CA LYS A 240 -8.64 -18.70 12.84
C LYS A 240 -10.11 -19.01 12.55
N SER A 241 -10.92 -17.98 12.29
CA SER A 241 -12.35 -18.13 12.04
C SER A 241 -12.68 -19.00 10.81
N LYS A 242 -11.78 -19.02 9.80
CA LYS A 242 -11.94 -19.81 8.57
C LYS A 242 -11.77 -21.30 8.81
N LYS A 243 -10.94 -21.70 9.80
CA LYS A 243 -10.61 -23.11 10.10
C LYS A 243 -10.11 -23.90 8.89
N GLU A 244 -9.39 -23.23 7.99
CA GLU A 244 -8.87 -23.80 6.75
C GLU A 244 -7.41 -24.23 6.91
N GLY A 245 -7.17 -25.54 6.90
CA GLY A 245 -5.81 -26.11 6.86
C GLY A 245 -4.88 -25.59 7.95
N ILE A 246 -3.58 -25.66 7.65
CA ILE A 246 -2.52 -25.00 8.42
C ILE A 246 -2.26 -23.64 7.78
N GLN A 247 -2.14 -22.60 8.60
CA GLN A 247 -1.85 -21.23 8.17
C GLN A 247 -0.65 -20.71 8.96
N HIS A 248 0.12 -19.81 8.35
CA HIS A 248 1.34 -19.27 8.91
C HIS A 248 1.33 -17.75 8.85
N VAL A 249 1.70 -17.11 9.96
CA VAL A 249 1.97 -15.68 10.01
C VAL A 249 3.38 -15.49 10.53
N ILE A 250 4.23 -14.84 9.73
CA ILE A 250 5.57 -14.46 10.14
C ILE A 250 5.54 -12.96 10.45
N VAL A 251 5.86 -12.60 11.68
CA VAL A 251 5.91 -11.23 12.16
C VAL A 251 7.35 -10.75 12.18
N GLN A 252 7.62 -9.58 11.61
CA GLN A 252 8.92 -8.91 11.71
C GLN A 252 8.78 -7.64 12.52
N GLU A 253 9.50 -7.55 13.63
CA GLU A 253 9.61 -6.30 14.39
C GLU A 253 10.43 -5.27 13.61
N LEU A 254 9.98 -4.02 13.63
CA LEU A 254 10.59 -2.91 12.91
C LEU A 254 11.08 -1.83 13.89
N PRO A 255 12.15 -1.09 13.55
CA PRO A 255 12.59 0.03 14.35
C PRO A 255 11.63 1.21 14.26
N ASP A 256 11.47 1.95 15.36
CA ASP A 256 10.67 3.19 15.36
C ASP A 256 11.37 4.35 14.62
N MET A 257 12.67 4.22 14.34
CA MET A 257 13.51 5.25 13.72
C MET A 257 14.62 4.62 12.86
N PRO A 258 15.10 5.32 11.81
CA PRO A 258 14.57 6.54 11.20
C PRO A 258 13.16 6.43 10.60
N GLU A 259 12.58 7.58 10.26
CA GLU A 259 11.24 7.69 9.63
C GLU A 259 11.12 6.96 8.27
N SER A 260 12.22 6.52 7.65
CA SER A 260 12.18 5.66 6.46
C SER A 260 11.79 4.21 6.77
N PHE A 261 11.79 3.78 8.04
CA PHE A 261 11.38 2.44 8.48
C PHE A 261 9.91 2.38 8.93
N ILE A 262 9.03 3.11 8.25
CA ILE A 262 7.60 3.15 8.57
C ILE A 262 6.91 1.79 8.42
N HIS A 263 7.36 0.96 7.47
CA HIS A 263 6.71 -0.29 7.13
C HIS A 263 7.69 -1.39 6.68
N LEU A 264 7.25 -2.65 6.74
CA LEU A 264 8.01 -3.82 6.31
C LEU A 264 8.43 -3.74 4.83
N ASP A 265 7.58 -3.24 3.94
CA ASP A 265 7.89 -3.17 2.52
C ASP A 265 8.96 -2.13 2.16
N MET A 266 9.39 -1.31 3.12
CA MET A 266 10.53 -0.41 2.98
C MET A 266 11.87 -1.10 3.26
N VAL A 267 11.84 -2.38 3.67
CA VAL A 267 13.02 -3.19 4.02
C VAL A 267 13.00 -4.62 3.49
N PHE A 268 11.84 -5.13 3.08
CA PHE A 268 11.68 -6.47 2.56
C PHE A 268 10.57 -6.50 1.50
N THR A 269 10.85 -6.98 0.29
CA THR A 269 9.79 -7.24 -0.71
C THR A 269 10.06 -8.53 -1.48
N PHE A 270 9.00 -9.25 -1.84
CA PHE A 270 9.10 -10.39 -2.75
C PHE A 270 9.25 -9.90 -4.20
N LEU A 271 10.21 -10.47 -4.95
CA LEU A 271 10.45 -10.13 -6.35
C LEU A 271 10.07 -11.26 -7.31
N ASP A 272 10.22 -12.50 -6.86
CA ASP A 272 9.93 -13.73 -7.61
C ASP A 272 9.60 -14.87 -6.62
N ARG A 273 9.33 -16.06 -7.14
CA ARG A 273 9.16 -17.31 -6.38
C ARG A 273 10.35 -17.64 -5.49
N ASP A 274 11.55 -17.28 -5.95
CA ASP A 274 12.84 -17.65 -5.35
C ASP A 274 13.73 -16.43 -5.05
N VAL A 275 13.18 -15.20 -5.10
CA VAL A 275 13.97 -13.98 -4.89
C VAL A 275 13.20 -12.96 -4.06
N CYS A 276 13.89 -12.36 -3.09
CA CYS A 276 13.43 -11.18 -2.36
C CYS A 276 14.47 -10.05 -2.41
N MET A 277 13.99 -8.82 -2.26
CA MET A 277 14.82 -7.66 -1.94
C MET A 277 14.86 -7.50 -0.43
N VAL A 278 16.04 -7.24 0.12
CA VAL A 278 16.23 -7.03 1.56
C VAL A 278 17.11 -5.81 1.82
N TYR A 279 16.75 -5.03 2.83
CA TYR A 279 17.70 -4.17 3.52
C TYR A 279 18.45 -5.04 4.55
N GLU A 280 19.67 -5.43 4.19
CA GLU A 280 20.46 -6.43 4.92
C GLU A 280 20.64 -6.10 6.41
N PRO A 281 20.97 -4.86 6.82
CA PRO A 281 21.25 -4.55 8.22
C PRO A 281 20.10 -4.86 9.18
N LEU A 282 18.85 -4.74 8.70
CA LEU A 282 17.67 -5.03 9.51
C LEU A 282 17.18 -6.47 9.34
N ILE A 283 17.14 -6.99 8.11
CA ILE A 283 16.51 -8.29 7.85
C ILE A 283 17.46 -9.45 8.10
N LEU A 284 18.75 -9.31 7.77
CA LEU A 284 19.73 -10.40 7.86
C LEU A 284 20.77 -10.15 8.97
N GLY A 285 21.03 -8.88 9.27
CA GLY A 285 21.98 -8.45 10.26
C GLY A 285 21.61 -8.89 11.68
N THR A 286 22.61 -8.93 12.56
CA THR A 286 22.37 -9.18 13.98
C THR A 286 21.87 -7.89 14.64
N ASN A 287 20.60 -7.86 15.03
CA ASN A 287 20.00 -6.72 15.69
C ASN A 287 19.00 -7.19 16.77
N ARG A 288 18.33 -6.24 17.43
CA ARG A 288 17.41 -6.51 18.54
C ARG A 288 15.97 -6.82 18.09
N TYR A 289 15.68 -6.76 16.80
CA TYR A 289 14.34 -6.85 16.25
C TYR A 289 14.01 -8.30 15.92
N HIS A 290 12.92 -8.79 16.47
CA HIS A 290 12.58 -10.21 16.40
C HIS A 290 11.85 -10.57 15.11
N THR A 291 12.16 -11.76 14.58
CA THR A 291 11.30 -12.46 13.61
C THR A 291 10.54 -13.55 14.35
N ILE A 292 9.22 -13.55 14.29
CA ILE A 292 8.36 -14.49 15.03
C ILE A 292 7.49 -15.27 14.04
N HIS A 293 7.53 -16.59 14.09
CA HIS A 293 6.64 -17.47 13.32
C HIS A 293 5.49 -17.95 14.19
N ILE A 294 4.27 -17.69 13.74
CA ILE A 294 3.02 -18.14 14.35
C ILE A 294 2.39 -19.17 13.40
N GLN A 295 2.13 -20.37 13.91
CA GLN A 295 1.39 -21.41 13.20
C GLN A 295 -0.03 -21.50 13.76
N ILE A 296 -1.01 -21.51 12.85
CA ILE A 296 -2.42 -21.70 13.14
C ILE A 296 -2.86 -23.01 12.52
N GLU A 297 -3.55 -23.83 13.29
CA GLU A 297 -4.10 -25.10 12.85
C GLU A 297 -5.47 -25.32 13.49
N ASN A 298 -6.46 -25.72 12.69
CA ASN A 298 -7.83 -25.98 13.16
C ASN A 298 -8.46 -24.81 13.95
N GLY A 299 -8.16 -23.58 13.54
CA GLY A 299 -8.67 -22.35 14.16
C GLY A 299 -8.03 -21.99 15.50
N LYS A 300 -6.86 -22.53 15.83
CA LYS A 300 -6.11 -22.20 17.06
C LYS A 300 -4.63 -21.96 16.73
N VAL A 301 -3.98 -21.10 17.52
CA VAL A 301 -2.52 -21.00 17.48
C VAL A 301 -1.94 -22.30 18.05
N SER A 302 -1.25 -23.06 17.20
CA SER A 302 -0.61 -24.32 17.61
C SER A 302 0.84 -24.11 18.06
N LYS A 303 1.50 -23.06 17.54
CA LYS A 303 2.91 -22.78 17.84
C LYS A 303 3.24 -21.29 17.65
N ILE A 304 4.10 -20.76 18.52
CA ILE A 304 4.79 -19.47 18.35
C ILE A 304 6.27 -19.73 18.58
N THR A 305 7.12 -19.38 17.62
CA THR A 305 8.58 -19.54 17.73
C THR A 305 9.32 -18.34 17.18
N GLU A 306 10.40 -17.96 17.83
CA GLU A 306 11.36 -17.01 17.28
C GLU A 306 12.18 -17.68 16.17
N GLU A 307 12.40 -16.94 15.09
CA GLU A 307 13.13 -17.35 13.90
C GLU A 307 14.35 -16.47 13.70
N ARG A 308 15.37 -17.00 13.02
CA ARG A 308 16.65 -16.28 12.84
C ARG A 308 16.47 -14.99 12.04
N ASN A 309 15.68 -15.05 10.97
CA ASN A 309 15.31 -13.93 10.10
C ASN A 309 14.17 -14.37 9.16
N LEU A 310 13.63 -13.41 8.39
CA LEU A 310 12.55 -13.65 7.42
C LEU A 310 12.88 -14.73 6.37
N PRO A 311 14.00 -14.68 5.62
CA PRO A 311 14.31 -15.73 4.64
C PRO A 311 14.44 -17.14 5.23
N GLU A 312 15.07 -17.29 6.40
CA GLU A 312 15.18 -18.60 7.06
C GLU A 312 13.82 -19.14 7.54
N ALA A 313 12.94 -18.26 8.04
CA ALA A 313 11.57 -18.62 8.41
C ALA A 313 10.76 -19.09 7.18
N LEU A 314 10.85 -18.36 6.07
CA LEU A 314 10.18 -18.70 4.81
C LEU A 314 10.72 -19.99 4.18
N LYS A 315 12.03 -20.22 4.26
CA LYS A 315 12.67 -21.47 3.80
C LYS A 315 12.10 -22.70 4.48
N LYS A 316 11.83 -22.64 5.78
CA LYS A 316 11.18 -23.72 6.55
C LYS A 316 9.75 -24.04 6.08
N LEU A 317 9.10 -23.10 5.40
CA LEU A 317 7.75 -23.24 4.81
C LEU A 317 7.80 -23.61 3.31
N GLY A 318 8.98 -23.98 2.80
CA GLY A 318 9.20 -24.37 1.40
C GLY A 318 9.44 -23.20 0.45
N MET A 319 9.69 -22.00 0.96
CA MET A 319 9.97 -20.80 0.17
C MET A 319 11.45 -20.40 0.31
N ASP A 320 12.34 -21.05 -0.45
CA ASP A 320 13.78 -20.78 -0.40
C ASP A 320 14.15 -19.55 -1.24
N LEU A 321 13.98 -18.37 -0.65
CA LEU A 321 14.22 -17.09 -1.32
C LEU A 321 15.71 -16.72 -1.26
N LYS A 322 16.28 -16.39 -2.41
CA LYS A 322 17.58 -15.73 -2.54
C LYS A 322 17.44 -14.24 -2.23
N PRO A 323 18.09 -13.72 -1.17
CA PRO A 323 18.07 -12.29 -0.88
C PRO A 323 18.98 -11.51 -1.82
N ILE A 324 18.47 -10.41 -2.36
CA ILE A 324 19.22 -9.37 -3.07
C ILE A 324 19.28 -8.15 -2.15
N GLN A 325 20.46 -7.55 -2.00
CA GLN A 325 20.68 -6.48 -1.02
C GLN A 325 20.41 -5.10 -1.61
N CYS A 326 19.53 -4.33 -0.97
CA CYS A 326 19.30 -2.91 -1.26
C CYS A 326 20.60 -2.13 -1.07
N GLY A 327 21.02 -1.37 -2.10
CA GLY A 327 22.29 -0.66 -2.15
C GLY A 327 23.52 -1.54 -2.45
N GLY A 328 23.33 -2.85 -2.63
CA GLY A 328 24.41 -3.81 -2.86
C GLY A 328 25.22 -4.15 -1.60
N SER A 329 26.28 -4.93 -1.78
CA SER A 329 27.06 -5.53 -0.68
C SER A 329 28.39 -4.81 -0.36
N LYS A 330 28.68 -3.68 -1.02
CA LYS A 330 29.97 -3.01 -0.92
C LYS A 330 30.17 -2.30 0.42
N ASP A 331 29.18 -1.53 0.87
CA ASP A 331 29.26 -0.73 2.08
C ASP A 331 27.86 -0.37 2.63
N ILE A 332 27.75 -0.30 3.95
CA ILE A 332 26.49 0.00 4.67
C ILE A 332 25.98 1.41 4.34
N TRP A 333 26.88 2.38 4.14
CA TRP A 333 26.52 3.76 3.84
C TRP A 333 25.69 3.89 2.55
N THR A 334 26.05 3.13 1.52
CA THR A 334 25.28 3.05 0.27
C THR A 334 23.92 2.40 0.49
N GLN A 335 23.86 1.33 1.30
CA GLN A 335 22.60 0.66 1.64
C GLN A 335 21.64 1.60 2.37
N GLU A 336 22.12 2.34 3.38
CA GLU A 336 21.31 3.33 4.12
C GLU A 336 20.74 4.40 3.18
N ARG A 337 21.56 4.91 2.27
CA ARG A 337 21.12 5.96 1.31
C ARG A 337 20.07 5.47 0.33
N GLU A 338 20.24 4.27 -0.22
CA GLU A 338 19.25 3.74 -1.17
C GLU A 338 18.01 3.21 -0.46
N GLN A 339 18.12 2.67 0.76
CA GLN A 339 16.97 2.33 1.60
C GLN A 339 16.11 3.57 1.86
N TRP A 340 16.72 4.69 2.24
CA TRP A 340 16.02 5.97 2.46
C TRP A 340 15.24 6.42 1.22
N HIS A 341 15.75 6.14 0.02
CA HIS A 341 15.08 6.43 -1.26
C HIS A 341 14.20 5.26 -1.76
N SER A 342 13.65 4.48 -0.83
CA SER A 342 12.75 3.35 -1.12
C SER A 342 13.39 2.26 -1.99
N GLY A 343 14.70 2.06 -1.86
CA GLY A 343 15.48 1.07 -2.63
C GLY A 343 15.09 -0.38 -2.37
N ALA A 344 14.40 -0.70 -1.27
CA ALA A 344 13.86 -2.03 -1.05
C ALA A 344 12.39 -2.20 -1.47
N ASN A 345 11.72 -1.13 -1.93
CA ASN A 345 10.28 -1.09 -2.17
C ASN A 345 9.93 -1.32 -3.66
N PHE A 346 9.98 -2.59 -4.08
CA PHE A 346 9.64 -2.99 -5.45
C PHE A 346 8.21 -3.51 -5.54
N PHE A 347 7.56 -3.24 -6.68
CA PHE A 347 6.25 -3.81 -7.00
C PHE A 347 6.37 -4.86 -8.08
N ALA A 348 6.07 -6.13 -7.77
CA ALA A 348 6.05 -7.21 -8.74
C ALA A 348 4.76 -7.16 -9.59
N ILE A 349 4.90 -7.14 -10.92
CA ILE A 349 3.79 -7.25 -11.88
C ILE A 349 3.60 -8.71 -12.35
N ALA A 350 4.65 -9.52 -12.26
CA ALA A 350 4.65 -10.97 -12.48
C ALA A 350 5.90 -11.57 -11.80
N PRO A 351 6.04 -12.90 -11.70
CA PRO A 351 7.20 -13.51 -11.08
C PRO A 351 8.49 -13.07 -11.78
N GLY A 352 9.39 -12.40 -11.03
CA GLY A 352 10.66 -11.89 -11.55
C GLY A 352 10.57 -10.59 -12.34
N GLN A 353 9.38 -10.03 -12.53
CA GLN A 353 9.15 -8.79 -13.27
C GLN A 353 8.66 -7.71 -12.30
N VAL A 354 9.52 -6.74 -12.02
CA VAL A 354 9.29 -5.76 -10.94
C VAL A 354 9.43 -4.32 -11.43
N ILE A 355 8.77 -3.39 -10.74
CA ILE A 355 8.89 -1.95 -10.94
C ILE A 355 9.65 -1.35 -9.75
N GLY A 356 10.62 -0.46 -10.00
CA GLY A 356 11.33 0.30 -8.98
C GLY A 356 11.94 1.60 -9.51
N TYR A 357 12.57 2.39 -8.65
CA TYR A 357 13.14 3.67 -9.07
C TYR A 357 14.52 3.53 -9.73
N GLU A 358 14.74 4.27 -10.82
CA GLU A 358 16.05 4.32 -11.51
C GLU A 358 17.15 4.99 -10.66
N ARG A 359 16.77 5.84 -9.69
CA ARG A 359 17.72 6.58 -8.84
C ARG A 359 18.54 5.69 -7.89
N ASN A 360 18.07 4.48 -7.61
CA ASN A 360 18.72 3.52 -6.71
C ASN A 360 19.73 2.68 -7.50
N VAL A 361 20.77 3.35 -8.01
CA VAL A 361 21.71 2.82 -9.00
C VAL A 361 22.37 1.53 -8.52
N ASN A 362 22.83 1.47 -7.26
CA ASN A 362 23.54 0.30 -6.75
C ASN A 362 22.60 -0.89 -6.56
N THR A 363 21.36 -0.65 -6.14
CA THR A 363 20.30 -1.67 -6.05
C THR A 363 19.94 -2.21 -7.43
N VAL A 364 19.76 -1.34 -8.43
CA VAL A 364 19.46 -1.75 -9.81
C VAL A 364 20.63 -2.51 -10.42
N GLU A 365 21.87 -2.09 -10.16
CA GLU A 365 23.05 -2.87 -10.55
C GLU A 365 23.12 -4.23 -9.87
N GLU A 366 22.76 -4.32 -8.59
CA GLU A 366 22.72 -5.59 -7.86
C GLU A 366 21.63 -6.52 -8.41
N LEU A 367 20.45 -6.00 -8.76
CA LEU A 367 19.42 -6.74 -9.48
C LEU A 367 19.95 -7.27 -10.83
N ASN A 368 20.64 -6.42 -11.60
CA ASN A 368 21.23 -6.81 -12.88
C ASN A 368 22.30 -7.90 -12.73
N ARG A 369 23.17 -7.81 -11.71
CA ARG A 369 24.13 -8.87 -11.35
C ARG A 369 23.43 -10.18 -10.99
N ASN A 370 22.18 -10.12 -10.53
CA ASN A 370 21.35 -11.27 -10.19
C ASN A 370 20.36 -11.67 -11.30
N GLY A 371 20.59 -11.20 -12.54
CA GLY A 371 19.90 -11.68 -13.73
C GLY A 371 18.62 -10.92 -14.11
N PHE A 372 18.32 -9.80 -13.45
CA PHE A 372 17.21 -8.93 -13.85
C PHE A 372 17.65 -7.99 -14.98
N GLU A 373 17.05 -8.11 -16.15
CA GLU A 373 17.23 -7.14 -17.23
C GLU A 373 16.71 -5.75 -16.80
N VAL A 374 17.48 -4.70 -17.02
CA VAL A 374 17.06 -3.32 -16.69
C VAL A 374 16.34 -2.72 -17.89
N ILE A 375 15.05 -2.40 -17.72
CA ILE A 375 14.19 -1.83 -18.75
C ILE A 375 13.70 -0.45 -18.31
N ARG A 376 13.89 0.58 -19.11
CA ARG A 376 13.29 1.89 -18.83
C ARG A 376 11.78 1.82 -19.06
N ALA A 377 10.99 2.36 -18.14
CA ALA A 377 9.53 2.40 -18.28
C ALA A 377 9.08 3.05 -19.60
N GLU A 378 9.76 4.12 -20.03
CA GLU A 378 9.49 4.82 -21.28
C GLU A 378 9.66 3.92 -22.52
N ASP A 379 10.68 3.07 -22.53
CA ASP A 379 10.94 2.16 -23.65
C ASP A 379 9.89 1.04 -23.70
N PHE A 380 9.46 0.52 -22.55
CA PHE A 380 8.36 -0.43 -22.48
C PHE A 380 7.02 0.18 -22.91
N ILE A 381 6.72 1.41 -22.46
CA ILE A 381 5.50 2.14 -22.84
C ILE A 381 5.52 2.45 -24.35
N ALA A 382 6.66 2.82 -24.91
CA ALA A 382 6.82 3.06 -26.34
C ALA A 382 6.82 1.77 -27.20
N GLY A 383 6.84 0.58 -26.58
CA GLY A 383 6.90 -0.70 -27.30
C GLY A 383 8.28 -1.03 -27.89
N LYS A 384 9.34 -0.34 -27.42
CA LYS A 384 10.74 -0.61 -27.78
C LYS A 384 11.35 -1.75 -26.98
N ALA A 385 10.76 -2.05 -25.82
CA ALA A 385 11.08 -3.20 -24.99
C ALA A 385 9.81 -4.02 -24.71
N THR A 386 9.95 -5.32 -24.52
CA THR A 386 8.84 -6.24 -24.25
C THR A 386 9.16 -7.13 -23.06
N LEU A 387 8.16 -7.39 -22.22
CA LEU A 387 8.28 -8.37 -21.14
C LEU A 387 8.28 -9.77 -21.75
N THR A 388 9.37 -10.49 -21.57
CA THR A 388 9.45 -11.89 -21.99
C THR A 388 8.97 -12.76 -20.83
N PRO A 389 7.97 -13.65 -21.04
CA PRO A 389 7.54 -14.58 -20.01
C PRO A 389 8.73 -15.36 -19.41
N ASN A 390 8.75 -15.50 -18.10
CA ASN A 390 9.79 -16.19 -17.33
C ASN A 390 11.20 -15.56 -17.40
N LYS A 391 11.37 -14.35 -17.95
CA LYS A 391 12.61 -13.58 -17.78
C LYS A 391 12.46 -12.57 -16.67
N LYS A 392 13.49 -12.48 -15.83
CA LYS A 392 13.61 -11.50 -14.75
C LYS A 392 13.93 -10.14 -15.35
N CYS A 393 13.20 -9.10 -14.93
CA CYS A 393 13.49 -7.72 -15.31
C CYS A 393 13.05 -6.73 -14.23
N VAL A 394 13.78 -5.61 -14.14
CA VAL A 394 13.39 -4.44 -13.39
C VAL A 394 13.02 -3.33 -14.35
N ILE A 395 11.76 -2.91 -14.30
CA ILE A 395 11.27 -1.74 -15.01
C ILE A 395 11.54 -0.52 -14.14
N THR A 396 12.44 0.35 -14.59
CA THR A 396 12.82 1.53 -13.83
C THR A 396 11.98 2.73 -14.21
N ILE A 397 11.38 3.37 -13.21
CA ILE A 397 10.70 4.66 -13.31
C ILE A 397 11.56 5.77 -12.71
N ALA A 398 11.39 6.99 -13.19
CA ALA A 398 11.92 8.18 -12.53
C ALA A 398 11.28 8.34 -11.14
N GLY A 399 12.01 8.96 -10.22
CA GLY A 399 11.57 9.11 -8.83
C GLY A 399 12.28 10.23 -8.09
N SER A 400 12.61 11.32 -8.80
CA SER A 400 13.22 12.50 -8.20
C SER A 400 12.28 13.16 -7.19
N GLU A 401 10.99 13.28 -7.54
CA GLU A 401 9.95 13.83 -6.67
C GLU A 401 9.20 12.74 -5.92
N LEU A 402 8.76 11.66 -6.60
CA LEU A 402 7.93 10.64 -5.94
C LEU A 402 8.60 10.03 -4.70
N ALA A 403 9.92 9.80 -4.75
CA ALA A 403 10.66 9.26 -3.60
C ALA A 403 10.76 10.25 -2.42
N ARG A 404 10.59 11.57 -2.63
CA ARG A 404 10.55 12.57 -1.54
C ARG A 404 9.26 12.43 -0.70
N GLY A 405 8.23 11.80 -1.25
CA GLY A 405 7.03 11.40 -0.51
C GLY A 405 7.25 10.22 0.43
N GLY A 406 8.43 9.60 0.44
CA GLY A 406 8.80 8.53 1.37
C GLY A 406 8.35 7.13 0.94
N GLY A 407 7.91 6.94 -0.31
CA GLY A 407 7.39 5.66 -0.81
C GLY A 407 7.90 5.26 -2.19
N GLY A 408 7.91 3.95 -2.44
CA GLY A 408 8.29 3.35 -3.72
C GLY A 408 7.11 2.92 -4.58
N ALA A 409 7.40 2.13 -5.62
CA ALA A 409 6.38 1.63 -6.54
C ALA A 409 5.33 0.74 -5.85
N ARG A 410 5.71 0.01 -4.79
CA ARG A 410 4.77 -0.82 -4.03
C ARG A 410 3.83 0.02 -3.17
N CYS A 411 4.33 1.10 -2.57
CA CYS A 411 3.52 2.04 -1.80
C CYS A 411 2.42 2.70 -2.65
N MET A 412 2.73 2.99 -3.92
CA MET A 412 1.81 3.66 -4.87
C MET A 412 0.78 2.73 -5.54
N THR A 413 0.69 1.47 -5.11
CA THR A 413 -0.17 0.46 -5.76
C THR A 413 -0.97 -0.33 -4.74
N MET A 414 -2.21 -0.68 -5.09
CA MET A 414 -3.07 -1.59 -4.33
C MET A 414 -3.57 -2.70 -5.27
N PRO A 415 -2.88 -3.85 -5.34
CA PRO A 415 -3.34 -4.98 -6.14
C PRO A 415 -4.59 -5.56 -5.51
N PHE A 416 -5.66 -5.70 -6.28
CA PHE A 416 -6.88 -6.37 -5.83
C PHE A 416 -7.06 -7.73 -6.50
N ARG A 417 -6.31 -8.02 -7.57
CA ARG A 417 -6.39 -9.30 -8.27
C ARG A 417 -5.06 -9.71 -8.90
N ARG A 418 -4.60 -10.91 -8.58
CA ARG A 418 -3.43 -11.56 -9.18
C ARG A 418 -3.77 -13.01 -9.54
N LYS A 419 -3.12 -13.54 -10.57
CA LYS A 419 -3.16 -14.97 -10.88
C LYS A 419 -2.51 -15.77 -9.74
N PRO A 420 -3.09 -16.91 -9.34
CA PRO A 420 -2.44 -17.83 -8.43
C PRO A 420 -1.09 -18.31 -8.97
N VAL A 421 -0.13 -18.50 -8.07
CA VAL A 421 1.19 -19.03 -8.39
C VAL A 421 1.15 -20.56 -8.27
N ALA A 422 1.75 -21.26 -9.23
CA ALA A 422 2.02 -22.69 -9.11
C ALA A 422 3.33 -22.86 -8.30
N TRP A 423 3.24 -23.57 -7.17
CA TRP A 423 4.32 -23.80 -6.20
C TRP A 423 5.04 -25.13 -6.41
#